data_AF-A0A2U1FDF8-F1
#
_entry.id   AF-A0A2U1FDF8-F1
#
_cell.length_a   1.000
_cell.length_b   1.000
_cell.length_c   1.000
_cell.angle_alpha   90.00
_cell.angle_beta   90.00
_cell.angle_gamma   90.00
#
_symmetry.space_group_name_H-M   'P 1'
#
loop_
_entity.id
_entity.type
_entity.pdbx_description
1 polymer ?
#
loop_
_entity_poly.entity_id
_entity_poly.type
_entity_poly.pdbx_seq_one_letter_code
_entity_poly.pdbx_strand_id
1 'polypeptide(L)'
;MRGLAAPLIKLGIFTVVTVLSVAVLLTAIQNSYFGSASDYKARFTDASGLIAGSDVRIAGVRVGQVTEVALVDRHVAEVTFKVDESRRIPIGSIFAIKYQNLVGQRYLEISRGNGPMNAVLAAGSTVPESQTRPPLNLTVVFNGFKPLFQALSPNDINQLSFEIIQVLQGEGGTVNSLLARTASLTSTIADRDAVIGSLITNLNSVLDTVNARDERLSGLIVSLQQLVSGLAADRVAIGSTLQPIADLTTATAGLLEEARPPLRDDIIQLGQLSANLNDNRGLVENFLRYTPQKANNIGRAGSYGSWFNFYLCSAGVSIGFGGTPISQTPLGLLGIPDELSLPPEVLGGGFRCNA
;
A
#
# COMPACT_ATOMS: atom_id res chain seq x y z
N MET A 1 -60.62 36.75 -18.38
CA MET A 1 -59.62 35.67 -18.54
C MET A 1 -58.43 36.00 -19.49
N ARG A 2 -58.17 37.27 -19.84
CA ARG A 2 -57.07 37.66 -20.76
C ARG A 2 -55.71 37.99 -20.09
N GLY A 3 -55.60 37.91 -18.76
CA GLY A 3 -54.37 38.25 -18.02
C GLY A 3 -53.42 37.09 -17.71
N LEU A 4 -53.88 35.84 -17.82
CA LEU A 4 -53.11 34.65 -17.39
C LEU A 4 -52.34 33.96 -18.53
N ALA A 5 -52.66 34.25 -19.79
CA ALA A 5 -52.02 33.61 -20.93
C ALA A 5 -50.53 33.96 -21.05
N ALA A 6 -50.16 35.23 -20.85
CA ALA A 6 -48.76 35.66 -20.94
C ALA A 6 -47.86 35.06 -19.84
N PRO A 7 -48.29 35.01 -18.55
CA PRO A 7 -47.57 34.28 -17.51
C PRO A 7 -47.42 32.78 -17.79
N LEU A 8 -48.48 32.12 -18.27
CA LEU A 8 -48.46 30.68 -18.59
C LEU A 8 -47.50 30.36 -19.74
N ILE A 9 -47.47 31.20 -20.79
CA ILE A 9 -46.53 31.04 -21.91
C ILE A 9 -45.08 31.24 -21.43
N LYS A 10 -44.81 32.27 -20.62
CA LYS A 10 -43.47 32.51 -20.05
C LYS A 10 -43.00 31.37 -19.16
N LEU A 11 -43.90 30.83 -18.32
CA LEU A 11 -43.62 29.66 -17.49
C LEU A 11 -43.32 28.43 -18.36
N GLY A 12 -44.13 28.18 -19.40
CA GLY A 12 -43.89 27.07 -20.32
C GLY A 12 -42.54 27.16 -21.03
N ILE A 13 -42.17 28.34 -21.54
CA ILE A 13 -40.86 28.56 -22.18
C ILE A 13 -39.73 28.34 -21.15
N PHE A 14 -39.86 28.90 -19.95
CA PHE A 14 -38.87 28.71 -18.89
C PHE A 14 -38.69 27.23 -18.55
N THR A 15 -39.77 26.48 -18.35
CA THR A 15 -39.72 25.04 -18.07
C THR A 15 -39.05 24.27 -19.21
N VAL A 16 -39.38 24.56 -20.47
CA VAL A 16 -38.76 23.90 -21.63
C VAL A 16 -37.26 24.19 -21.68
N VAL A 17 -36.85 25.45 -21.49
CA VAL A 17 -35.44 25.83 -21.47
C VAL A 17 -34.71 25.16 -20.32
N THR A 18 -35.26 25.17 -19.11
CA THR A 18 -34.65 24.52 -17.95
C THR A 18 -34.51 23.01 -18.17
N VAL A 19 -35.53 22.33 -18.70
CA VAL A 19 -35.46 20.90 -19.00
C VAL A 19 -34.41 20.61 -20.07
N LEU A 20 -34.32 21.42 -21.12
CA LEU A 20 -33.27 21.30 -22.13
C LEU A 20 -31.88 21.53 -21.54
N SER A 21 -31.69 22.56 -20.73
CA SER A 21 -30.41 22.84 -20.07
C SER A 21 -30.00 21.72 -19.11
N VAL A 22 -30.94 21.19 -18.32
CA VAL A 22 -30.68 20.04 -17.44
C VAL A 22 -30.35 18.80 -18.27
N ALA A 23 -31.06 18.55 -19.38
CA ALA A 23 -30.76 17.44 -20.27
C ALA A 23 -29.35 17.56 -20.86
N VAL A 24 -28.96 18.75 -21.35
CA VAL A 24 -27.61 19.02 -21.87
C VAL A 24 -26.54 18.89 -20.79
N LEU A 25 -26.83 19.33 -19.57
CA LEU A 25 -25.90 19.18 -18.44
C LEU A 25 -25.72 17.70 -18.08
N LEU A 26 -26.81 16.93 -18.00
CA LEU A 26 -26.77 15.50 -17.71
C LEU A 26 -26.00 14.72 -18.78
N THR A 27 -26.18 15.06 -20.06
CA THR A 27 -25.42 14.41 -21.15
C THR A 27 -23.94 14.77 -21.12
N ALA A 28 -23.60 16.02 -20.78
CA ALA A 28 -22.22 16.44 -20.62
C ALA A 28 -21.52 15.77 -19.44
N ILE A 29 -22.20 15.64 -18.29
CA ILE A 29 -21.65 15.02 -17.07
C ILE A 29 -21.44 13.52 -17.26
N GLN A 30 -22.39 12.83 -17.89
CA GLN A 30 -22.25 11.40 -18.10
C GLN A 30 -21.11 11.09 -19.08
N ASN A 31 -20.60 12.09 -19.83
CA ASN A 31 -19.56 11.93 -20.85
C ASN A 31 -19.82 10.67 -21.69
N SER A 32 -21.11 10.41 -21.94
CA SER A 32 -21.61 9.23 -22.60
C SER A 32 -21.10 9.30 -24.02
N TYR A 33 -20.35 8.30 -24.45
CA TYR A 33 -20.04 8.12 -25.85
C TYR A 33 -21.37 8.03 -26.61
N PHE A 34 -21.69 9.06 -27.40
CA PHE A 34 -22.83 9.06 -28.33
C PHE A 34 -22.55 8.26 -29.61
N GLY A 35 -21.44 7.54 -29.65
CA GLY A 35 -21.08 6.61 -30.73
C GLY A 35 -21.48 5.18 -30.41
N SER A 36 -21.53 4.34 -31.44
CA SER A 36 -21.67 2.90 -31.27
C SER A 36 -20.43 2.33 -30.56
N ALA A 37 -20.66 1.50 -29.54
CA ALA A 37 -19.61 0.95 -28.69
C ALA A 37 -19.80 -0.57 -28.57
N SER A 38 -18.70 -1.30 -28.68
CA SER A 38 -18.67 -2.74 -28.49
C SER A 38 -18.36 -3.09 -27.04
N ASP A 39 -19.16 -4.00 -26.48
CA ASP A 39 -18.93 -4.56 -25.14
C ASP A 39 -17.84 -5.63 -25.18
N TYR A 40 -17.01 -5.69 -24.15
CA TYR A 40 -15.99 -6.71 -23.95
C TYR A 40 -15.90 -7.08 -22.47
N LYS A 41 -15.38 -8.27 -22.20
CA LYS A 41 -15.12 -8.77 -20.85
C LYS A 41 -13.66 -9.14 -20.72
N ALA A 42 -13.07 -8.90 -19.55
CA ALA A 42 -11.72 -9.35 -19.24
C ALA A 42 -11.66 -9.90 -17.82
N ARG A 43 -11.02 -11.07 -17.66
CA ARG A 43 -10.91 -11.77 -16.38
C ARG A 43 -9.54 -11.53 -15.77
N PHE A 44 -9.50 -11.00 -14.56
CA PHE A 44 -8.30 -10.71 -13.79
C PHE A 44 -8.25 -11.54 -12.51
N THR A 45 -7.04 -11.87 -12.07
CA THR A 45 -6.80 -12.44 -10.72
C THR A 45 -7.05 -11.43 -9.61
N ASP A 46 -6.87 -10.14 -9.91
CA ASP A 46 -7.17 -9.02 -9.02
C ASP A 46 -7.60 -7.80 -9.86
N ALA A 47 -8.70 -7.17 -9.49
CA ALA A 47 -9.19 -5.92 -10.07
C ALA A 47 -9.43 -4.83 -9.01
N SER A 48 -8.76 -4.95 -7.87
CA SER A 48 -8.85 -4.00 -6.76
C SER A 48 -8.76 -2.57 -7.28
N GLY A 49 -9.58 -1.66 -6.74
CA GLY A 49 -9.63 -0.23 -7.03
C GLY A 49 -9.95 0.19 -8.48
N LEU A 50 -10.21 -0.76 -9.38
CA LEU A 50 -10.91 -0.44 -10.62
C LEU A 50 -12.41 -0.36 -10.32
N ILE A 51 -13.08 0.67 -10.84
CA ILE A 51 -14.50 0.91 -10.57
C ILE A 51 -15.27 1.12 -11.87
N ALA A 52 -16.59 0.95 -11.82
CA ALA A 52 -17.47 1.38 -12.91
C ALA A 52 -17.26 2.88 -13.16
N GLY A 53 -17.11 3.24 -14.43
CA GLY A 53 -16.79 4.59 -14.86
C GLY A 53 -15.29 4.84 -15.10
N SER A 54 -14.39 3.95 -14.69
CA SER A 54 -12.95 4.04 -14.99
C SER A 54 -12.68 4.07 -16.50
N ASP A 55 -11.66 4.82 -16.91
CA ASP A 55 -11.29 4.93 -18.33
C ASP A 55 -10.76 3.60 -18.89
N VAL A 56 -11.03 3.35 -20.17
CA VAL A 56 -10.32 2.35 -20.98
C VAL A 56 -9.43 3.07 -21.97
N ARG A 57 -8.14 2.71 -22.03
CA ARG A 57 -7.13 3.45 -22.81
C ARG A 57 -6.31 2.54 -23.71
N ILE A 58 -5.97 3.02 -24.89
CA ILE A 58 -4.96 2.43 -25.78
C ILE A 58 -3.84 3.45 -25.92
N ALA A 59 -2.60 3.07 -25.58
CA ALA A 59 -1.44 3.96 -25.64
C ALA A 59 -1.67 5.32 -24.96
N GLY A 60 -2.33 5.31 -23.79
CA GLY A 60 -2.64 6.52 -23.02
C GLY A 60 -3.88 7.30 -23.49
N VAL A 61 -4.43 7.02 -24.68
CA VAL A 61 -5.63 7.69 -25.20
C VAL A 61 -6.88 6.96 -24.75
N ARG A 62 -7.85 7.68 -24.19
CA ARG A 62 -9.15 7.12 -23.82
C ARG A 62 -9.92 6.67 -25.07
N VAL A 63 -10.34 5.41 -25.07
CA VAL A 63 -11.10 4.77 -26.16
C VAL A 63 -12.40 4.13 -25.68
N GLY A 64 -12.67 4.21 -24.38
CA GLY A 64 -13.79 3.50 -23.78
C GLY A 64 -13.94 3.76 -22.28
N GLN A 65 -14.79 2.95 -21.65
CA GLN A 65 -15.09 3.04 -20.23
C GLN A 65 -15.48 1.67 -19.64
N VAL A 66 -15.06 1.43 -18.40
CA VAL A 66 -15.48 0.27 -17.60
C VAL A 66 -16.93 0.47 -17.18
N THR A 67 -17.78 -0.52 -17.45
CA THR A 67 -19.20 -0.49 -17.10
C THR A 67 -19.48 -1.22 -15.80
N GLU A 68 -18.77 -2.32 -15.54
CA GLU A 68 -19.00 -3.16 -14.37
C GLU A 68 -17.73 -3.92 -13.96
N VAL A 69 -17.58 -4.16 -12.65
CA VAL A 69 -16.57 -5.06 -12.08
C VAL A 69 -17.29 -6.04 -11.16
N ALA A 70 -17.27 -7.33 -11.49
CA ALA A 70 -17.97 -8.37 -10.75
C ALA A 70 -17.02 -9.51 -10.39
N LEU A 71 -17.28 -10.19 -9.26
CA LEU A 71 -16.56 -11.41 -8.89
C LEU A 71 -17.28 -12.62 -9.48
N VAL A 72 -16.61 -13.34 -10.38
CA VAL A 72 -17.06 -14.60 -10.97
C VAL A 72 -16.20 -15.75 -10.46
N ASP A 73 -16.72 -16.97 -10.55
CA ASP A 73 -15.98 -18.19 -10.21
C ASP A 73 -15.33 -18.16 -8.79
N ARG A 74 -15.93 -17.37 -7.88
CA ARG A 74 -15.51 -17.08 -6.49
C ARG A 74 -14.14 -16.38 -6.31
N HIS A 75 -13.28 -16.39 -7.30
CA HIS A 75 -11.91 -15.85 -7.17
C HIS A 75 -11.42 -15.07 -8.38
N VAL A 76 -12.25 -14.87 -9.41
CA VAL A 76 -11.87 -14.16 -10.64
C VAL A 76 -12.65 -12.86 -10.73
N ALA A 77 -11.96 -11.74 -10.93
CA ALA A 77 -12.62 -10.48 -11.20
C ALA A 77 -12.93 -10.37 -12.71
N GLU A 78 -14.20 -10.38 -13.08
CA GLU A 78 -14.66 -10.09 -14.44
C GLU A 78 -14.95 -8.60 -14.57
N VAL A 79 -14.20 -7.93 -15.44
CA VAL A 79 -14.36 -6.52 -15.78
C VAL A 79 -15.11 -6.44 -17.10
N THR A 80 -16.29 -5.81 -17.10
CA THR A 80 -17.05 -5.50 -18.32
C THR A 80 -16.75 -4.06 -18.71
N PHE A 81 -16.44 -3.83 -19.98
CA PHE A 81 -16.08 -2.51 -20.49
C PHE A 81 -16.51 -2.32 -21.94
N LYS A 82 -16.73 -1.05 -22.30
CA LYS A 82 -17.11 -0.62 -23.64
C LYS A 82 -15.95 0.04 -24.34
N VAL A 83 -15.76 -0.26 -25.62
CA VAL A 83 -14.77 0.41 -26.49
C VAL A 83 -15.47 0.93 -27.74
N ASP A 84 -15.06 2.11 -28.20
CA ASP A 84 -15.51 2.72 -29.45
C ASP A 84 -15.34 1.76 -30.64
N GLU A 85 -16.40 1.52 -31.41
CA GLU A 85 -16.41 0.59 -32.56
C GLU A 85 -15.40 0.93 -33.66
N SER A 86 -14.99 2.19 -33.75
CA SER A 86 -13.94 2.62 -34.70
C SER A 86 -12.55 2.08 -34.34
N ARG A 87 -12.38 1.50 -33.14
CA ARG A 87 -11.11 0.93 -32.67
C ARG A 87 -11.13 -0.59 -32.77
N ARG A 88 -10.21 -1.13 -33.57
CA ARG A 88 -10.00 -2.58 -33.68
C ARG A 88 -9.02 -3.03 -32.59
N ILE A 89 -9.43 -3.99 -31.78
CA ILE A 89 -8.60 -4.61 -30.75
C ILE A 89 -8.07 -5.95 -31.30
N PRO A 90 -6.76 -6.12 -31.51
CA PRO A 90 -6.21 -7.41 -31.91
C PRO A 90 -6.47 -8.51 -30.87
N ILE A 91 -6.65 -9.77 -31.31
CA ILE A 91 -6.86 -10.93 -30.40
C ILE A 91 -5.67 -11.14 -29.45
N GLY A 92 -4.46 -10.74 -29.87
CA GLY A 92 -3.25 -10.83 -29.05
C GLY A 92 -3.06 -9.66 -28.08
N SER A 93 -4.03 -8.77 -27.90
CA SER A 93 -3.90 -7.62 -26.98
C SER A 93 -3.77 -8.05 -25.52
N ILE A 94 -3.02 -7.27 -24.75
CA ILE A 94 -2.85 -7.45 -23.31
C ILE A 94 -3.62 -6.35 -22.59
N PHE A 95 -4.37 -6.75 -21.57
CA PHE A 95 -5.24 -5.88 -20.78
C PHE A 95 -4.65 -5.72 -19.38
N ALA A 96 -4.27 -4.50 -18.99
CA ALA A 96 -3.60 -4.24 -17.72
C ALA A 96 -4.36 -3.20 -16.91
N ILE A 97 -4.49 -3.41 -15.60
CA ILE A 97 -5.05 -2.39 -14.71
C ILE A 97 -3.90 -1.52 -14.20
N LYS A 98 -3.92 -0.23 -14.55
CA LYS A 98 -2.85 0.73 -14.21
C LYS A 98 -3.37 1.88 -13.35
N TYR A 99 -2.44 2.58 -12.70
CA TYR A 99 -2.75 3.80 -11.94
C TYR A 99 -2.94 4.99 -12.86
N GLN A 100 -4.05 5.70 -12.70
CA GLN A 100 -4.33 6.94 -13.42
C GLN A 100 -3.67 8.15 -12.74
N ASN A 101 -3.57 8.13 -11.41
CA ASN A 101 -2.96 9.20 -10.62
C ASN A 101 -2.46 8.71 -9.26
N LEU A 102 -1.78 9.60 -8.54
CA LEU A 102 -1.18 9.35 -7.22
C LEU A 102 -2.22 9.15 -6.09
N VAL A 103 -3.48 9.50 -6.33
CA VAL A 103 -4.58 9.34 -5.35
C VAL A 103 -5.15 7.91 -5.39
N GLY A 104 -4.67 7.06 -6.31
CA GLY A 104 -5.02 5.65 -6.38
C GLY A 104 -6.16 5.31 -7.34
N GLN A 105 -6.60 6.25 -8.18
CA GLN A 105 -7.55 5.94 -9.25
C GLN A 105 -6.90 4.99 -10.27
N ARG A 106 -7.69 4.06 -10.80
CA ARG A 106 -7.23 3.05 -11.77
C ARG A 106 -7.98 3.13 -13.09
N TYR A 107 -7.30 2.76 -14.16
CA TYR A 107 -7.83 2.66 -15.52
C TYR A 107 -7.42 1.32 -16.15
N LEU A 108 -8.18 0.90 -17.16
CA LEU A 108 -7.87 -0.29 -17.94
C LEU A 108 -7.06 0.10 -19.18
N GLU A 109 -5.82 -0.38 -19.28
CA GLU A 109 -4.98 -0.21 -20.46
C GLU A 109 -5.11 -1.43 -21.38
N ILE A 110 -5.28 -1.17 -22.67
CA ILE A 110 -5.21 -2.16 -23.74
C ILE A 110 -3.92 -1.88 -24.51
N SER A 111 -3.00 -2.83 -24.44
CA SER A 111 -1.70 -2.77 -25.11
C SER A 111 -1.59 -3.87 -26.16
N ARG A 112 -0.59 -3.73 -27.04
CA ARG A 112 -0.27 -4.78 -28.01
C ARG A 112 0.45 -5.92 -27.28
N GLY A 113 -0.06 -7.13 -27.39
CA GLY A 113 0.68 -8.33 -27.01
C GLY A 113 1.17 -9.11 -28.21
N ASN A 114 1.47 -10.38 -27.98
CA ASN A 114 2.02 -11.27 -28.99
C ASN A 114 0.90 -11.88 -29.81
N GLY A 115 0.89 -11.65 -31.12
CA GLY A 115 -0.09 -12.28 -32.01
C GLY A 115 -0.31 -11.55 -33.34
N PRO A 116 -1.03 -12.17 -34.27
CA PRO A 116 -1.38 -11.58 -35.56
C PRO A 116 -2.25 -10.32 -35.41
N MET A 117 -1.84 -9.21 -36.07
CA MET A 117 -2.59 -7.94 -36.06
C MET A 117 -3.85 -7.94 -36.93
N ASN A 118 -3.98 -8.91 -37.84
CA ASN A 118 -5.14 -9.04 -38.73
C ASN A 118 -6.33 -9.76 -38.06
N ALA A 119 -6.12 -10.43 -36.92
CA ALA A 119 -7.17 -11.08 -36.17
C ALA A 119 -7.71 -10.13 -35.09
N VAL A 120 -8.99 -9.77 -35.19
CA VAL A 120 -9.67 -8.82 -34.29
C VAL A 120 -10.50 -9.56 -33.26
N LEU A 121 -10.48 -9.10 -32.02
CA LEU A 121 -11.27 -9.60 -30.92
C LEU A 121 -12.76 -9.31 -31.19
N ALA A 122 -13.59 -10.36 -31.21
CA ALA A 122 -15.02 -10.24 -31.46
C ALA A 122 -15.71 -9.47 -30.31
N ALA A 123 -16.70 -8.63 -30.65
CA ALA A 123 -17.53 -7.97 -29.66
C ALA A 123 -18.24 -9.00 -28.76
N GLY A 124 -18.35 -8.71 -27.47
CA GLY A 124 -18.92 -9.57 -26.44
C GLY A 124 -18.00 -10.69 -25.96
N SER A 125 -16.81 -10.85 -26.56
CA SER A 125 -15.88 -11.90 -26.16
C SER A 125 -15.26 -11.62 -24.78
N THR A 126 -14.83 -12.71 -24.15
CA THR A 126 -14.17 -12.69 -22.84
C THR A 126 -12.68 -12.96 -23.01
N VAL A 127 -11.87 -11.99 -22.59
CA VAL A 127 -10.42 -12.08 -22.54
C VAL A 127 -10.01 -12.96 -21.35
N PRO A 128 -9.22 -14.03 -21.55
CA PRO A 128 -8.79 -14.93 -20.49
C PRO A 128 -7.70 -14.30 -19.62
N GLU A 129 -7.53 -14.82 -18.41
CA GLU A 129 -6.55 -14.33 -17.42
C GLU A 129 -5.11 -14.28 -17.96
N SER A 130 -4.74 -15.19 -18.87
CA SER A 130 -3.41 -15.23 -19.50
C SER A 130 -3.05 -13.95 -20.27
N GLN A 131 -4.06 -13.23 -20.78
CA GLN A 131 -3.93 -11.97 -21.50
C GLN A 131 -4.19 -10.75 -20.62
N THR A 132 -4.42 -10.95 -19.32
CA THR A 132 -4.65 -9.86 -18.38
C THR A 132 -3.49 -9.68 -17.41
N ARG A 133 -3.33 -8.47 -16.88
CA ARG A 133 -2.33 -8.14 -15.86
C ARG A 133 -3.03 -7.42 -14.69
N PRO A 134 -3.01 -8.00 -13.48
CA PRO A 134 -3.60 -7.36 -12.30
C PRO A 134 -2.86 -6.06 -11.95
N PRO A 135 -3.47 -5.19 -11.12
CA PRO A 135 -2.85 -3.94 -10.72
C PRO A 135 -1.55 -4.19 -9.95
N LEU A 136 -0.59 -3.27 -10.12
CA LEU A 136 0.63 -3.25 -9.29
C LEU A 136 0.25 -3.05 -7.81
N ASN A 137 0.75 -3.91 -6.94
CA ASN A 137 0.58 -3.75 -5.50
C ASN A 137 1.62 -2.78 -4.94
N LEU A 138 1.26 -1.49 -4.88
CA LEU A 138 2.13 -0.44 -4.33
C LEU A 138 2.44 -0.64 -2.83
N THR A 139 1.63 -1.37 -2.07
CA THR A 139 1.91 -1.66 -0.65
C THR A 139 3.16 -2.53 -0.51
N VAL A 140 3.36 -3.51 -1.39
CA VAL A 140 4.59 -4.33 -1.41
C VAL A 140 5.80 -3.47 -1.74
N VAL A 141 5.66 -2.57 -2.71
CA VAL A 141 6.71 -1.61 -3.09
C VAL A 141 7.05 -0.70 -1.90
N PHE A 142 6.06 -0.02 -1.32
CA PHE A 142 6.27 0.90 -0.18
C PHE A 142 6.84 0.20 1.06
N ASN A 143 6.40 -1.03 1.36
CA ASN A 143 6.96 -1.80 2.46
C ASN A 143 8.42 -2.21 2.21
N GLY A 144 8.79 -2.49 0.95
CA GLY A 144 10.18 -2.76 0.56
C GLY A 144 11.10 -1.54 0.70
N PHE A 145 10.58 -0.33 0.46
CA PHE A 145 11.35 0.92 0.56
C PHE A 145 11.26 1.59 1.95
N LYS A 146 10.44 1.08 2.87
CA LYS A 146 10.27 1.62 4.23
C LYS A 146 11.58 1.86 5.00
N PRO A 147 12.62 1.00 4.92
CA PRO A 147 13.92 1.26 5.56
C PRO A 147 14.67 2.45 4.93
N LEU A 148 14.47 2.71 3.63
CA LEU A 148 15.09 3.80 2.89
C LEU A 148 14.38 5.14 3.13
N PHE A 149 13.05 5.13 3.23
CA PHE A 149 12.23 6.32 3.48
C PHE A 149 12.36 6.87 4.91
N GLN A 150 12.89 6.09 5.84
CA GLN A 150 13.30 6.59 7.16
C GLN A 150 14.51 7.53 7.08
N ALA A 151 15.22 7.59 5.95
CA ALA A 151 16.44 8.36 5.76
C ALA A 151 16.29 9.54 4.77
N LEU A 152 15.12 9.78 4.17
CA LEU A 152 14.90 10.78 3.11
C LEU A 152 13.81 11.80 3.45
N SER A 153 13.92 13.02 2.90
CA SER A 153 12.95 14.10 3.12
C SER A 153 11.64 13.85 2.34
N PRO A 154 10.47 14.34 2.81
CA PRO A 154 9.17 14.08 2.16
C PRO A 154 9.06 14.50 0.69
N ASN A 155 9.82 15.51 0.27
CA ASN A 155 9.84 15.98 -1.12
C ASN A 155 10.58 15.01 -2.05
N ASP A 156 11.69 14.42 -1.58
CA ASP A 156 12.47 13.45 -2.34
C ASP A 156 11.69 12.13 -2.52
N ILE A 157 10.85 11.78 -1.54
CA ILE A 157 10.00 10.59 -1.58
C ILE A 157 8.94 10.68 -2.68
N ASN A 158 8.28 11.84 -2.83
CA ASN A 158 7.24 12.02 -3.84
C ASN A 158 7.82 11.97 -5.26
N GLN A 159 8.98 12.59 -5.48
CA GLN A 159 9.64 12.60 -6.78
C GLN A 159 10.18 11.21 -7.14
N LEU A 160 10.89 10.56 -6.21
CA LEU A 160 11.43 9.22 -6.42
C LEU A 160 10.33 8.17 -6.63
N SER A 161 9.23 8.26 -5.88
CA SER A 161 8.08 7.36 -6.04
C SER A 161 7.44 7.49 -7.43
N PHE A 162 7.33 8.72 -7.95
CA PHE A 162 6.79 8.97 -9.27
C PHE A 162 7.68 8.38 -10.38
N GLU A 163 9.00 8.58 -10.27
CA GLU A 163 9.99 8.09 -11.24
C GLU A 163 10.09 6.56 -11.23
N ILE A 164 10.08 5.93 -10.05
CA ILE A 164 10.10 4.46 -9.92
C ILE A 164 8.82 3.85 -10.49
N ILE A 165 7.65 4.44 -10.23
CA ILE A 165 6.38 3.96 -10.77
C ILE A 165 6.37 4.04 -12.30
N GLN A 166 6.86 5.13 -12.89
CA GLN A 166 6.98 5.25 -14.34
C GLN A 166 7.90 4.17 -14.90
N VAL A 167 9.09 3.96 -14.34
CA VAL A 167 10.04 2.96 -14.83
C VAL A 167 9.48 1.54 -14.70
N LEU A 168 8.89 1.19 -13.56
CA LEU A 168 8.32 -0.14 -13.33
C LEU A 168 7.06 -0.42 -14.16
N GLN A 169 6.33 0.62 -14.59
CA GLN A 169 5.18 0.49 -15.51
C GLN A 169 5.58 0.56 -17.00
N GLY A 170 6.88 0.65 -17.30
CA GLY A 170 7.40 0.77 -18.67
C GLY A 170 7.20 2.15 -19.30
N GLU A 171 6.87 3.15 -18.48
CA GLU A 171 6.69 4.57 -18.85
C GLU A 171 7.96 5.41 -18.63
N GLY A 172 9.01 4.82 -18.04
CA GLY A 172 10.34 5.41 -17.97
C GLY A 172 10.84 5.72 -19.38
N GLY A 173 11.19 6.98 -19.61
CA GLY A 173 11.45 7.54 -20.94
C GLY A 173 12.13 6.56 -21.89
N THR A 174 11.45 6.23 -22.99
CA THR A 174 12.00 5.39 -24.05
C THR A 174 13.35 5.95 -24.51
N VAL A 175 14.28 5.10 -24.95
CA VAL A 175 15.51 5.50 -25.66
C VAL A 175 15.20 6.53 -26.76
N ASN A 176 14.01 6.45 -27.37
CA ASN A 176 13.47 7.41 -28.33
C ASN A 176 13.25 8.82 -27.77
N SER A 177 12.88 8.97 -26.50
CA SER A 177 12.72 10.29 -25.83
C SER A 177 14.06 10.97 -25.53
N LEU A 178 15.11 10.17 -25.31
CA LEU A 178 16.49 10.65 -25.17
C LEU A 178 17.04 11.04 -26.56
N LEU A 179 16.82 10.20 -27.57
CA LEU A 179 17.19 10.48 -28.97
C LEU A 179 16.44 11.68 -29.56
N ALA A 180 15.17 11.89 -29.23
CA ALA A 180 14.40 13.06 -29.68
C ALA A 180 14.92 14.38 -29.08
N ARG A 181 15.37 14.35 -27.81
CA ARG A 181 16.03 15.50 -27.16
C ARG A 181 17.43 15.76 -27.73
N THR A 182 18.16 14.71 -28.11
CA THR A 182 19.45 14.85 -28.82
C THR A 182 19.25 15.36 -30.27
N ALA A 183 18.22 14.90 -30.98
CA ALA A 183 17.89 15.35 -32.34
C ALA A 183 17.42 16.81 -32.39
N SER A 184 16.65 17.25 -31.38
CA SER A 184 16.27 18.66 -31.21
C SER A 184 17.48 19.57 -30.96
N LEU A 185 18.53 19.08 -30.29
CA LEU A 185 19.78 19.81 -30.11
C LEU A 185 20.62 19.87 -31.41
N THR A 186 20.46 18.89 -32.29
CA THR A 186 21.17 18.82 -33.59
C THR A 186 20.47 19.65 -34.69
N SER A 187 19.15 19.83 -34.63
CA SER A 187 18.40 20.64 -35.60
C SER A 187 18.76 22.13 -35.55
N THR A 188 19.29 22.63 -34.43
CA THR A 188 19.82 24.00 -34.30
C THR A 188 21.21 24.17 -34.93
N ILE A 189 21.86 23.06 -35.32
CA ILE A 189 23.17 23.01 -35.99
C ILE A 189 23.00 22.81 -37.51
N ALA A 190 21.77 22.83 -38.04
CA ALA A 190 21.48 22.60 -39.46
C ALA A 190 21.30 23.89 -40.28
N ASP A 191 21.91 25.00 -39.86
CA ASP A 191 21.98 26.25 -40.63
C ASP A 191 23.44 26.66 -40.87
N ARG A 192 24.23 25.83 -41.58
CA ARG A 192 25.60 26.23 -41.99
C ARG A 192 26.06 25.63 -43.33
N ASP A 193 25.56 26.19 -44.42
CA ASP A 193 26.23 26.09 -45.74
C ASP A 193 27.61 26.78 -45.77
N ALA A 194 27.95 27.59 -44.75
CA ALA A 194 29.27 28.21 -44.61
C ALA A 194 30.39 27.26 -44.15
N VAL A 195 30.09 26.07 -43.63
CA VAL A 195 31.09 25.15 -43.02
C VAL A 195 31.76 24.25 -44.07
N ILE A 196 31.08 23.95 -45.17
CA ILE A 196 31.62 23.06 -46.22
C ILE A 196 32.78 23.73 -46.97
N GLY A 197 32.73 25.06 -47.17
CA GLY A 197 33.84 25.82 -47.76
C GLY A 197 35.11 25.81 -46.90
N SER A 198 34.97 25.81 -45.56
CA SER A 198 36.09 25.79 -44.63
C SER A 198 36.75 24.41 -44.51
N LEU A 199 36.01 23.33 -44.74
CA LEU A 199 36.54 21.96 -44.66
C LEU A 199 37.52 21.64 -45.80
N ILE A 200 37.29 22.17 -47.00
CA ILE A 200 38.17 21.93 -48.16
C ILE A 200 39.52 22.66 -48.00
N THR A 201 39.51 23.89 -47.50
CA THR A 201 40.76 24.65 -47.27
C THR A 201 41.60 24.07 -46.14
N ASN A 202 40.97 23.57 -45.06
CA ASN A 202 41.68 22.97 -43.94
C ASN A 202 42.30 21.60 -44.28
N LEU A 203 41.69 20.82 -45.18
CA LEU A 203 42.23 19.51 -45.56
C LEU A 203 43.60 19.62 -46.27
N ASN A 204 43.79 20.66 -47.10
CA ASN A 204 45.08 20.90 -47.76
C ASN A 204 46.17 21.33 -46.76
N SER A 205 45.81 22.09 -45.72
CA SER A 205 46.77 22.51 -44.67
C SER A 205 47.16 21.36 -43.72
N VAL A 206 46.24 20.41 -43.49
CA VAL A 206 46.49 19.21 -42.67
C VAL A 206 47.43 18.24 -43.40
N LEU A 207 47.29 18.08 -44.72
CA LEU A 207 48.17 17.21 -45.51
C LEU A 207 49.63 17.73 -45.54
N ASP A 208 49.84 19.04 -45.59
CA ASP A 208 51.17 19.65 -45.46
C ASP A 208 51.76 19.52 -44.03
N THR A 209 50.91 19.51 -43.00
CA THR A 209 51.34 19.39 -41.59
C THR A 209 51.71 17.96 -41.20
N VAL A 210 51.09 16.96 -41.85
CA VAL A 210 51.35 15.53 -41.60
C VAL A 210 52.68 15.08 -42.21
N ASN A 211 53.09 15.63 -43.35
CA ASN A 211 54.40 15.36 -43.95
C ASN A 211 55.59 15.94 -43.16
N ALA A 212 55.34 16.79 -42.15
CA ALA A 212 56.40 17.53 -41.46
C ALA A 212 56.66 17.13 -39.99
N ARG A 213 56.03 16.08 -39.42
CA ARG A 213 55.98 15.89 -37.94
C ARG A 213 56.25 14.46 -37.44
N ASP A 214 57.43 13.94 -37.77
CA ASP A 214 57.99 12.68 -37.25
C ASP A 214 58.25 12.66 -35.72
N GLU A 215 58.33 13.83 -35.05
CA GLU A 215 58.66 13.91 -33.62
C GLU A 215 57.49 13.68 -32.63
N ARG A 216 56.21 13.66 -33.08
CA ARG A 216 55.06 13.48 -32.16
C ARG A 216 54.79 12.05 -31.74
N LEU A 217 55.28 11.07 -32.52
CA LEU A 217 55.10 9.66 -32.18
C LEU A 217 55.86 9.31 -30.89
N SER A 218 57.05 9.89 -30.69
CA SER A 218 57.86 9.71 -29.49
C SER A 218 57.20 10.27 -28.22
N GLY A 219 56.46 11.39 -28.32
CA GLY A 219 55.75 11.98 -27.19
C GLY A 219 54.59 11.12 -26.68
N LEU A 220 53.86 10.46 -27.58
CA LEU A 220 52.76 9.56 -27.24
C LEU A 220 53.22 8.33 -26.46
N ILE A 221 54.39 7.79 -26.81
CA ILE A 221 54.97 6.63 -26.12
C ILE A 221 55.36 7.00 -24.67
N VAL A 222 55.91 8.19 -24.45
CA VAL A 222 56.28 8.68 -23.11
C VAL A 222 55.05 8.95 -22.25
N SER A 223 54.00 9.55 -22.80
CA SER A 223 52.75 9.79 -22.06
C SER A 223 52.02 8.49 -21.68
N LEU A 224 52.04 7.48 -22.55
CA LEU A 224 51.47 6.17 -22.24
C LEU A 224 52.23 5.48 -21.11
N GLN A 225 53.56 5.59 -21.08
CA GLN A 225 54.38 5.06 -19.99
C GLN A 225 54.08 5.75 -18.65
N GLN A 226 53.88 7.07 -18.64
CA GLN A 226 53.51 7.83 -17.44
C GLN A 226 52.11 7.47 -16.91
N LEU A 227 51.15 7.21 -17.81
CA LEU A 227 49.81 6.78 -17.41
C LEU A 227 49.83 5.39 -16.74
N VAL A 228 50.55 4.44 -17.33
CA VAL A 228 50.66 3.06 -16.80
C VAL A 228 51.36 3.05 -15.44
N SER A 229 52.37 3.88 -15.25
CA SER A 229 53.09 3.99 -13.97
C SER A 229 52.29 4.73 -12.90
N GLY A 230 51.51 5.76 -13.26
CA GLY A 230 50.58 6.43 -12.34
C GLY A 230 49.46 5.49 -11.87
N LEU A 231 48.86 4.72 -12.78
CA LEU A 231 47.81 3.76 -12.43
C LEU A 231 48.32 2.61 -11.55
N ALA A 232 49.59 2.21 -11.71
CA ALA A 232 50.24 1.23 -10.85
C ALA A 232 50.54 1.77 -9.43
N ALA A 233 50.69 3.09 -9.26
CA ALA A 233 50.86 3.72 -7.94
C ALA A 233 49.51 3.83 -7.19
N ASP A 234 48.40 4.08 -7.89
CA ASP A 234 47.05 4.23 -7.32
C ASP A 234 46.39 2.92 -6.88
N ARG A 235 46.99 1.75 -7.17
CA ARG A 235 46.46 0.43 -6.73
C ARG A 235 46.30 0.31 -5.21
N VAL A 236 47.06 1.08 -4.43
CA VAL A 236 46.96 1.11 -2.95
C VAL A 236 45.71 1.88 -2.50
N ALA A 237 45.34 2.96 -3.20
CA ALA A 237 44.13 3.73 -2.95
C ALA A 237 42.85 2.95 -3.35
N ILE A 238 42.94 2.09 -4.36
CA ILE A 238 41.84 1.19 -4.72
C ILE A 238 41.68 0.08 -3.67
N GLY A 239 42.78 -0.47 -3.17
CA GLY A 239 42.76 -1.47 -2.09
C GLY A 239 42.14 -0.96 -0.78
N SER A 240 42.36 0.31 -0.43
CA SER A 240 41.80 0.90 0.80
C SER A 240 40.28 1.16 0.73
N THR A 241 39.68 1.15 -0.46
CA THR A 241 38.20 1.25 -0.62
C THR A 241 37.48 -0.09 -0.48
N LEU A 242 38.19 -1.22 -0.56
CA LEU A 242 37.63 -2.57 -0.42
C LEU A 242 37.60 -3.04 1.05
N GLN A 243 38.47 -2.50 1.90
CA GLN A 243 38.52 -2.82 3.33
C GLN A 243 37.22 -2.45 4.09
N PRO A 244 36.62 -1.26 3.90
CA PRO A 244 35.37 -0.90 4.59
C PRO A 244 34.18 -1.80 4.25
N ILE A 245 34.16 -2.40 3.05
CA ILE A 245 33.11 -3.33 2.62
C ILE A 245 33.25 -4.68 3.35
N ALA A 246 34.48 -5.16 3.51
CA ALA A 246 34.76 -6.37 4.30
C ALA A 246 34.44 -6.16 5.79
N ASP A 247 34.76 -4.99 6.33
CA ASP A 247 34.47 -4.63 7.71
C ASP A 247 32.96 -4.54 7.97
N LEU A 248 32.19 -3.95 7.04
CA LEU A 248 30.72 -3.90 7.12
C LEU A 248 30.09 -5.29 7.07
N THR A 249 30.60 -6.17 6.22
CA THR A 249 30.11 -7.56 6.10
C THR A 249 30.35 -8.33 7.40
N THR A 250 31.52 -8.13 8.02
CA THR A 250 31.88 -8.75 9.30
C THR A 250 31.05 -8.20 10.45
N ALA A 251 30.84 -6.88 10.50
CA ALA A 251 29.99 -6.25 11.50
C ALA A 251 28.52 -6.70 11.40
N THR A 252 28.01 -6.86 10.19
CA THR A 252 26.64 -7.35 9.95
C THR A 252 26.49 -8.82 10.34
N ALA A 253 27.49 -9.65 10.03
CA ALA A 253 27.51 -11.05 10.46
C ALA A 253 27.57 -11.17 12.00
N GLY A 254 28.42 -10.36 12.65
CA GLY A 254 28.51 -10.31 14.11
C GLY A 254 27.21 -9.87 14.78
N LEU A 255 26.57 -8.82 14.25
CA LEU A 255 25.26 -8.37 14.76
C LEU A 255 24.19 -9.45 14.63
N LEU A 256 24.20 -10.22 13.53
CA LEU A 256 23.25 -11.30 13.32
C LEU A 256 23.53 -12.51 14.23
N GLU A 257 24.79 -12.83 14.52
CA GLU A 257 25.16 -13.85 15.49
C GLU A 257 24.78 -13.46 16.92
N GLU A 258 24.94 -12.19 17.29
CA GLU A 258 24.61 -11.68 18.63
C GLU A 258 23.09 -11.51 18.84
N ALA A 259 22.34 -11.14 17.80
CA ALA A 259 20.89 -10.93 17.88
C ALA A 259 20.07 -12.24 17.81
N ARG A 260 20.62 -13.32 17.25
CA ARG A 260 19.88 -14.58 17.04
C ARG A 260 19.49 -15.30 18.34
N PRO A 261 20.35 -15.40 19.39
CA PRO A 261 19.96 -16.01 20.65
C PRO A 261 18.80 -15.31 21.38
N PRO A 262 18.82 -13.98 21.63
CA PRO A 262 17.72 -13.32 22.33
C PRO A 262 16.39 -13.39 21.55
N LEU A 263 16.43 -13.28 20.21
CA LEU A 263 15.23 -13.44 19.38
C LEU A 263 14.62 -14.85 19.50
N ARG A 264 15.45 -15.88 19.57
CA ARG A 264 14.98 -17.26 19.80
C ARG A 264 14.32 -17.39 21.17
N ASP A 265 14.93 -16.81 22.20
CA ASP A 265 14.42 -16.88 23.56
C ASP A 265 13.10 -16.11 23.71
N ASP A 266 12.96 -14.96 23.06
CA ASP A 266 11.71 -14.19 23.00
C ASP A 266 10.58 -15.00 22.34
N ILE A 267 10.86 -15.70 21.23
CA ILE A 267 9.88 -16.56 20.56
C ILE A 267 9.44 -17.70 21.48
N ILE A 268 10.37 -18.30 22.23
CA ILE A 268 10.06 -19.36 23.20
C ILE A 268 9.18 -18.80 24.33
N GLN A 269 9.55 -17.65 24.91
CA GLN A 269 8.79 -17.02 25.98
C GLN A 269 7.39 -16.58 25.52
N LEU A 270 7.27 -16.03 24.32
CA LEU A 270 5.98 -15.67 23.74
C LEU A 270 5.10 -16.90 23.51
N GLY A 271 5.69 -18.01 23.07
CA GLY A 271 5.01 -19.31 22.96
C GLY A 271 4.50 -19.81 24.31
N GLN A 272 5.30 -19.70 25.37
CA GLN A 272 4.91 -20.07 26.73
C GLN A 272 3.78 -19.18 27.27
N LEU A 273 3.87 -17.87 27.05
CA LEU A 273 2.81 -16.93 27.43
C LEU A 273 1.51 -17.24 26.69
N SER A 274 1.60 -17.48 25.38
CA SER A 274 0.44 -17.83 24.55
C SER A 274 -0.20 -19.14 25.00
N ALA A 275 0.60 -20.16 25.30
CA ALA A 275 0.11 -21.43 25.84
C ALA A 275 -0.58 -21.23 27.20
N ASN A 276 0.05 -20.51 28.13
CA ASN A 276 -0.52 -20.23 29.43
C ASN A 276 -1.85 -19.45 29.34
N LEU A 277 -1.93 -18.46 28.45
CA LEU A 277 -3.14 -17.68 28.22
C LEU A 277 -4.25 -18.53 27.59
N ASN A 278 -3.90 -19.47 26.72
CA ASN A 278 -4.84 -20.41 26.11
C ASN A 278 -5.33 -21.49 27.11
N ASP A 279 -4.43 -22.04 27.92
CA ASP A 279 -4.77 -23.02 28.97
C ASP A 279 -5.68 -22.40 30.03
N ASN A 280 -5.50 -21.10 30.31
CA ASN A 280 -6.32 -20.32 31.24
C ASN A 280 -7.43 -19.52 30.54
N ARG A 281 -7.81 -19.88 29.30
CA ARG A 281 -8.80 -19.14 28.50
C ARG A 281 -10.10 -18.86 29.25
N GLY A 282 -10.59 -19.82 30.03
CA GLY A 282 -11.82 -19.64 30.83
C GLY A 282 -11.68 -18.56 31.93
N LEU A 283 -10.52 -18.48 32.58
CA LEU A 283 -10.21 -17.44 33.56
C LEU A 283 -10.07 -16.07 32.87
N VAL A 284 -9.36 -16.01 31.74
CA VAL A 284 -9.16 -14.77 30.97
C VAL A 284 -10.49 -14.25 30.42
N GLU A 285 -11.34 -15.12 29.85
CA GLU A 285 -12.66 -14.74 29.35
C GLU A 285 -13.57 -14.24 30.47
N ASN A 286 -13.60 -14.94 31.62
CA ASN A 286 -14.34 -14.49 32.78
C ASN A 286 -13.81 -13.13 33.27
N PHE A 287 -12.50 -12.96 33.39
CA PHE A 287 -11.91 -11.69 33.77
C PHE A 287 -12.34 -10.57 32.81
N LEU A 288 -12.20 -10.75 31.49
CA LEU A 288 -12.58 -9.75 30.50
C LEU A 288 -14.08 -9.46 30.49
N ARG A 289 -14.94 -10.46 30.72
CA ARG A 289 -16.40 -10.30 30.76
C ARG A 289 -16.88 -9.55 32.00
N TYR A 290 -16.31 -9.85 33.17
CA TYR A 290 -16.74 -9.28 34.45
C TYR A 290 -15.99 -8.00 34.84
N THR A 291 -14.81 -7.72 34.26
CA THR A 291 -14.01 -6.52 34.58
C THR A 291 -14.76 -5.22 34.31
N PRO A 292 -15.42 -5.00 33.15
CA PRO A 292 -16.17 -3.76 32.92
C PRO A 292 -17.28 -3.54 33.93
N GLN A 293 -17.97 -4.61 34.36
CA GLN A 293 -19.02 -4.53 35.38
C GLN A 293 -18.44 -4.18 36.75
N LYS A 294 -17.33 -4.82 37.15
CA LYS A 294 -16.64 -4.50 38.41
C LYS A 294 -16.06 -3.08 38.40
N ALA A 295 -15.44 -2.67 37.29
CA ALA A 295 -14.92 -1.32 37.11
C ALA A 295 -16.04 -0.28 37.14
N ASN A 296 -17.20 -0.54 36.53
CA ASN A 296 -18.38 0.33 36.64
C ASN A 296 -18.93 0.37 38.06
N ASN A 297 -18.96 -0.75 38.78
CA ASN A 297 -19.40 -0.75 40.18
C ASN A 297 -18.45 0.04 41.08
N ILE A 298 -17.14 -0.06 40.87
CA ILE A 298 -16.12 0.74 41.55
C ILE A 298 -16.26 2.22 41.16
N GLY A 299 -16.44 2.51 39.87
CA GLY A 299 -16.66 3.86 39.35
C GLY A 299 -17.93 4.50 39.89
N ARG A 300 -19.02 3.73 40.04
CA ARG A 300 -20.27 4.19 40.69
C ARG A 300 -20.08 4.43 42.17
N ALA A 301 -19.30 3.59 42.86
CA ALA A 301 -18.95 3.82 44.26
C ALA A 301 -18.12 5.10 44.45
N GLY A 302 -17.26 5.44 43.49
CA GLY A 302 -16.50 6.70 43.45
C GLY A 302 -17.25 7.90 42.83
N SER A 303 -18.44 7.71 42.27
CA SER A 303 -19.20 8.77 41.60
C SER A 303 -19.79 9.79 42.57
N TYR A 304 -19.94 9.43 43.84
CA TYR A 304 -20.50 10.31 44.87
C TYR A 304 -19.47 11.26 45.49
N GLY A 305 -18.17 11.11 45.18
CA GLY A 305 -17.08 11.97 45.66
C GLY A 305 -15.80 11.20 45.97
N SER A 306 -14.81 11.84 46.58
CA SER A 306 -13.51 11.23 46.93
C SER A 306 -13.55 10.33 48.19
N TRP A 307 -14.73 9.81 48.55
CA TRP A 307 -14.94 8.98 49.74
C TRP A 307 -15.77 7.74 49.40
N PHE A 308 -15.47 6.61 50.04
CA PHE A 308 -16.20 5.35 49.87
C PHE A 308 -17.05 5.05 51.11
N ASN A 309 -18.34 4.74 50.92
CA ASN A 309 -19.22 4.29 51.99
C ASN A 309 -19.23 2.76 52.04
N PHE A 310 -18.56 2.18 53.04
CA PHE A 310 -18.62 0.74 53.29
C PHE A 310 -19.61 0.45 54.40
N TYR A 311 -20.58 -0.42 54.14
CA TYR A 311 -21.49 -0.95 55.16
C TYR A 311 -21.08 -2.39 55.48
N LEU A 312 -20.67 -2.63 56.72
CA LEU A 312 -20.32 -3.97 57.20
C LEU A 312 -21.63 -4.68 57.57
N CYS A 313 -22.18 -5.48 56.66
CA CYS A 313 -23.49 -6.12 56.89
C CYS A 313 -23.49 -7.12 58.05
N SER A 314 -22.38 -7.84 58.26
CA SER A 314 -22.18 -8.70 59.42
C SER A 314 -20.70 -9.05 59.57
N ALA A 315 -20.20 -9.09 60.80
CA ALA A 315 -18.92 -9.71 61.13
C ALA A 315 -19.17 -10.84 62.14
N GLY A 316 -18.89 -12.07 61.74
CA GLY A 316 -18.92 -13.23 62.62
C GLY A 316 -17.50 -13.57 63.05
N VAL A 317 -17.25 -13.59 64.35
CA VAL A 317 -15.99 -14.08 64.92
C VAL A 317 -16.27 -15.45 65.52
N SER A 318 -15.67 -16.49 64.94
CA SER A 318 -15.67 -17.84 65.49
C SER A 318 -14.40 -18.04 66.30
N ILE A 319 -14.53 -18.07 67.63
CA ILE A 319 -13.40 -18.39 68.53
C ILE A 319 -13.49 -19.87 68.84
N GLY A 320 -12.51 -20.66 68.41
CA GLY A 320 -12.42 -22.09 68.74
C GLY A 320 -11.06 -22.39 69.36
N PHE A 321 -11.02 -23.22 70.40
CA PHE A 321 -9.76 -23.75 70.92
C PHE A 321 -9.40 -25.02 70.14
N GLY A 322 -8.31 -24.98 69.36
CA GLY A 322 -7.83 -26.14 68.61
C GLY A 322 -8.61 -26.46 67.32
N GLY A 323 -9.30 -25.50 66.73
CA GLY A 323 -9.93 -25.65 65.40
C GLY A 323 -11.30 -26.32 65.38
N THR A 324 -11.89 -26.62 66.54
CA THR A 324 -13.30 -27.08 66.63
C THR A 324 -14.22 -25.93 67.04
N PRO A 325 -15.42 -25.79 66.44
CA PRO A 325 -16.40 -24.79 66.85
C PRO A 325 -16.89 -25.03 68.27
N ILE A 326 -17.21 -23.96 69.00
CA ILE A 326 -17.67 -24.00 70.42
C ILE A 326 -18.92 -24.88 70.59
N SER A 327 -19.75 -25.00 69.55
CA SER A 327 -20.96 -25.82 69.54
C SER A 327 -20.73 -27.32 69.64
N GLN A 328 -19.49 -27.78 69.40
CA GLN A 328 -19.12 -29.20 69.40
C GLN A 328 -18.07 -29.52 70.47
N THR A 329 -17.68 -28.55 71.29
CA THR A 329 -16.72 -28.76 72.38
C THR A 329 -17.46 -29.31 73.60
N PRO A 330 -17.07 -30.48 74.16
CA PRO A 330 -17.70 -31.01 75.36
C PRO A 330 -17.57 -30.02 76.51
N LEU A 331 -18.70 -29.57 77.08
CA LEU A 331 -18.76 -28.54 78.13
C LEU A 331 -17.94 -28.90 79.39
N GLY A 332 -17.73 -30.19 79.64
CA GLY A 332 -16.88 -30.69 80.72
C GLY A 332 -15.41 -30.28 80.62
N LEU A 333 -14.89 -29.92 79.43
CA LEU A 333 -13.51 -29.44 79.27
C LEU A 333 -13.34 -27.97 79.73
N LEU A 334 -14.45 -27.25 79.91
CA LEU A 334 -14.48 -25.84 80.35
C LEU A 334 -14.87 -25.69 81.83
N GLY A 335 -15.08 -26.79 82.56
CA GLY A 335 -15.41 -26.76 84.00
C GLY A 335 -16.81 -26.26 84.33
N ILE A 336 -17.74 -26.27 83.36
CA ILE A 336 -19.13 -25.80 83.52
C ILE A 336 -20.04 -27.04 83.70
N PRO A 337 -20.93 -27.08 84.72
CA PRO A 337 -21.84 -28.21 84.93
C PRO A 337 -22.92 -28.32 83.84
N ASP A 338 -23.28 -29.55 83.46
CA ASP A 338 -24.12 -29.91 82.29
C ASP A 338 -25.59 -29.43 82.33
N GLU A 339 -26.02 -28.72 83.37
CA GLU A 339 -27.42 -28.26 83.52
C GLU A 339 -27.68 -26.83 83.00
N LEU A 340 -26.66 -26.12 82.47
CA LEU A 340 -26.86 -24.77 81.94
C LEU A 340 -27.25 -24.80 80.45
N SER A 341 -28.56 -24.82 80.15
CA SER A 341 -29.06 -24.68 78.78
C SER A 341 -28.78 -23.27 78.23
N LEU A 342 -27.90 -23.15 77.23
CA LEU A 342 -27.71 -21.91 76.49
C LEU A 342 -28.84 -21.74 75.45
N PRO A 343 -29.36 -20.51 75.25
CA PRO A 343 -30.45 -20.26 74.31
C PRO A 343 -30.03 -20.58 72.86
N PRO A 344 -30.96 -21.07 72.02
CA PRO A 344 -30.68 -21.58 70.67
C PRO A 344 -30.16 -20.52 69.68
N GLU A 345 -30.21 -19.24 70.03
CA GLU A 345 -29.73 -18.14 69.19
C GLU A 345 -28.21 -18.13 68.98
N VAL A 346 -27.43 -18.80 69.84
CA VAL A 346 -25.97 -18.90 69.69
C VAL A 346 -25.56 -20.00 68.69
N LEU A 347 -26.47 -20.91 68.34
CA LEU A 347 -26.14 -22.13 67.58
C LEU A 347 -26.67 -22.17 66.14
N GLY A 348 -27.36 -21.13 65.68
CA GLY A 348 -27.94 -21.15 64.33
C GLY A 348 -28.38 -19.78 63.83
N GLY A 349 -27.43 -18.93 63.43
CA GLY A 349 -27.72 -17.63 62.82
C GLY A 349 -27.71 -17.69 61.29
N GLY A 350 -28.70 -18.33 60.67
CA GLY A 350 -28.94 -18.18 59.23
C GLY A 350 -29.75 -16.91 58.96
N PHE A 351 -29.16 -15.88 58.35
CA PHE A 351 -29.90 -14.72 57.86
C PHE A 351 -29.45 -14.29 56.47
N ARG A 352 -30.44 -14.18 55.58
CA ARG A 352 -30.31 -13.80 54.16
C ARG A 352 -30.15 -12.29 54.02
N CYS A 353 -29.13 -11.85 53.29
CA CYS A 353 -29.12 -10.52 52.69
C CYS A 353 -29.98 -10.56 51.43
N ASN A 354 -31.24 -10.10 51.50
CA ASN A 354 -31.94 -9.69 50.30
C ASN A 354 -31.48 -8.27 49.95
N ALA A 355 -31.06 -8.11 48.68
CA ALA A 355 -30.55 -6.88 48.10
C ALA A 355 -31.54 -5.72 48.13
#